data_AF-A0A662CR89-F1
#
_entry.id   AF-A0A662CR89-F1
#
_cell.length_a   1.000
_cell.length_b   1.000
_cell.length_c   1.000
_cell.angle_alpha   90.00
_cell.angle_beta   90.00
_cell.angle_gamma   90.00
#
_symmetry.space_group_name_H-M   'P 1'
#
loop_
_entity.id
_entity.type
_entity.pdbx_description
1 polymer ?
#
loop_
_entity_poly.entity_id
_entity_poly.type
_entity_poly.pdbx_seq_one_letter_code
_entity_poly.pdbx_strand_id
1 'polypeptide(L)' 'PEATLNLPNIPGGKKLIYTHLEMPLAAITDFRKLGEENPLFIDLADICDHHDGLWSVEAEELLLKEG' A
#
# COMPACT_ATOMS: atom_id res chain seq x y z
N PRO A 1 7.77 -20.30 -18.98
CA PRO A 1 6.53 -21.12 -18.87
C PRO A 1 6.26 -21.68 -17.45
N GLU A 2 7.28 -21.79 -16.57
CA GLU A 2 7.09 -22.24 -15.17
C GLU A 2 6.49 -21.19 -14.23
N ALA A 3 6.67 -19.89 -14.53
CA ALA A 3 6.14 -18.81 -13.70
C ALA A 3 4.61 -18.71 -13.74
N THR A 4 3.97 -19.08 -14.86
CA THR A 4 2.51 -19.03 -15.01
C THR A 4 1.80 -20.16 -14.27
N LEU A 5 2.46 -21.31 -14.13
CA LEU A 5 1.87 -22.50 -13.50
C LEU A 5 1.87 -22.42 -11.96
N ASN A 6 2.80 -21.65 -11.39
CA ASN A 6 2.98 -21.49 -9.94
C ASN A 6 2.35 -20.22 -9.36
N LEU A 7 1.59 -19.44 -10.15
CA LEU A 7 0.86 -18.25 -9.72
C LEU A 7 0.14 -18.37 -8.37
N PRO A 8 -0.58 -19.47 -8.04
CA PRO A 8 -1.28 -19.59 -6.76
C PRO A 8 -0.36 -19.79 -5.54
N ASN A 9 0.90 -20.22 -5.73
CA ASN A 9 1.89 -20.39 -4.65
C ASN A 9 2.91 -19.26 -4.57
N ILE A 10 2.89 -18.34 -5.54
CA ILE A 10 3.66 -17.10 -5.45
C ILE A 10 2.76 -16.14 -4.66
N PRO A 11 3.19 -15.60 -3.51
CA PRO A 11 2.42 -14.58 -2.82
C PRO A 11 2.29 -13.39 -3.78
N GLY A 12 1.13 -13.28 -4.42
CA GLY A 12 0.80 -12.29 -5.44
C GLY A 12 0.64 -10.90 -4.85
N GLY A 13 1.60 -10.46 -4.05
CA GLY A 13 1.65 -9.13 -3.47
C GLY A 13 1.93 -8.12 -4.56
N LYS A 14 0.93 -7.29 -4.88
CA LYS A 14 1.14 -6.11 -5.71
C LYS A 14 2.06 -5.15 -4.96
N LYS A 15 3.16 -4.75 -5.59
CA LYS A 15 4.02 -3.67 -5.10
C LYS A 15 3.65 -2.40 -5.88
N LEU A 16 3.33 -1.34 -5.15
CA LEU A 16 3.07 -0.02 -5.72
C LEU A 16 4.33 0.83 -5.54
N ILE A 17 4.78 1.47 -6.61
CA ILE A 17 5.95 2.33 -6.61
C ILE A 17 5.57 3.59 -7.40
N TYR A 18 5.63 4.74 -6.74
CA TYR A 18 5.38 6.04 -7.34
C TYR A 18 6.73 6.70 -7.62
N THR A 19 7.07 6.89 -8.90
CA THR A 19 8.40 7.39 -9.31
C THR A 19 8.68 8.83 -8.87
N HIS A 20 7.64 9.59 -8.56
CA HIS A 20 7.72 10.99 -8.17
C HIS A 20 7.57 11.20 -6.66
N LEU A 21 7.28 10.15 -5.90
CA LEU A 21 7.07 10.22 -4.46
C LEU A 21 8.15 9.43 -3.74
N GLU A 22 8.83 10.05 -2.79
CA GLU A 22 9.74 9.35 -1.89
C GLU A 22 8.94 8.77 -0.73
N MET A 23 8.54 7.51 -0.87
CA MET A 23 7.82 6.76 0.16
C MET A 23 8.57 5.46 0.51
N PRO A 24 8.65 5.07 1.80
CA PRO A 24 9.18 3.77 2.18
C PRO A 24 8.35 2.62 1.59
N LEU A 25 9.05 1.56 1.15
CA LEU A 25 8.42 0.29 0.77
C LEU A 25 7.90 -0.42 2.01
N ALA A 26 6.67 -0.09 2.40
CA ALA A 26 6.02 -0.62 3.59
C ALA A 26 4.81 -1.49 3.23
N ALA A 27 4.52 -2.47 4.08
CA ALA A 27 3.27 -3.22 4.01
C ALA A 27 2.13 -2.33 4.53
N ILE A 28 0.94 -2.47 3.94
CA ILE A 28 -0.27 -1.77 4.39
C ILE A 28 -0.54 -2.00 5.88
N THR A 29 -0.28 -3.22 6.37
CA THR A 29 -0.43 -3.58 7.78
C THR A 29 0.51 -2.81 8.72
N ASP A 30 1.61 -2.25 8.21
CA ASP A 30 2.56 -1.45 8.98
C ASP A 30 2.26 0.06 8.91
N PHE A 31 1.27 0.50 8.12
CA PHE A 31 0.91 1.92 8.01
C PHE A 31 0.49 2.53 9.35
N ARG A 32 -0.22 1.77 10.21
CA ARG A 32 -0.55 2.25 11.58
C ARG A 32 0.68 2.63 12.39
N LYS A 33 1.79 1.89 12.27
CA LYS A 33 3.05 2.17 12.97
C LYS A 33 3.79 3.35 12.32
N LEU A 34 3.86 3.37 10.99
CA LEU A 34 4.45 4.50 10.25
C LEU A 34 3.68 5.81 10.49
N GLY A 35 2.39 5.70 10.82
CA GLY A 35 1.53 6.78 11.25
C GLY A 35 2.00 7.53 12.50
N GLU A 36 2.82 6.89 13.34
CA GLU A 36 3.43 7.52 14.52
C GLU A 36 4.49 8.56 14.10
N GLU A 37 5.14 8.36 12.95
CA GLU A 37 6.15 9.27 12.41
C GLU A 37 5.57 10.25 11.38
N ASN A 38 4.61 9.80 10.56
CA ASN A 38 3.97 10.63 9.55
C ASN A 38 2.44 10.40 9.53
N PRO A 39 1.62 11.42 9.86
CA PRO A 39 0.17 11.28 9.95
C PRO A 39 -0.49 10.83 8.64
N LEU A 40 0.12 11.06 7.47
CA LEU A 40 -0.38 10.54 6.19
C LEU A 40 -0.62 9.03 6.22
N PHE A 41 0.23 8.27 6.91
CA PHE A 41 0.06 6.82 7.01
C PHE A 41 -1.09 6.41 7.93
N ILE A 42 -1.52 7.26 8.87
CA ILE A 42 -2.74 7.01 9.65
C ILE A 42 -3.96 7.05 8.73
N ASP A 43 -4.08 8.13 7.94
CA ASP A 43 -5.20 8.29 7.01
C ASP A 43 -5.20 7.16 5.96
N LEU A 44 -4.03 6.80 5.42
CA LEU A 44 -3.90 5.65 4.51
C LEU A 44 -4.27 4.32 5.18
N ALA A 45 -3.91 4.12 6.45
CA ALA A 45 -4.27 2.93 7.20
C ALA A 45 -5.78 2.83 7.41
N ASP A 46 -6.44 3.94 7.77
CA ASP A 46 -7.89 3.99 7.96
C ASP A 46 -8.65 3.70 6.65
N ILE A 47 -8.20 4.25 5.51
CA ILE A 47 -8.75 3.91 4.19
C ILE A 47 -8.55 2.43 3.87
N CYS A 48 -7.32 1.91 4.05
CA CYS A 48 -7.04 0.52 3.73
C CYS A 48 -7.84 -0.45 4.63
N ASP A 49 -8.03 -0.14 5.91
CA ASP A 49 -8.82 -0.95 6.85
C ASP A 49 -10.29 -1.06 6.40
N HIS A 50 -10.85 0.05 5.92
CA HIS A 50 -12.20 0.07 5.32
C HIS A 50 -12.31 -0.78 4.05
N HIS A 51 -11.20 -1.01 3.34
CA HIS A 51 -11.13 -1.82 2.12
C HIS A 51 -10.53 -3.22 2.37
N ASP A 52 -10.76 -3.82 3.53
CA ASP A 52 -10.28 -5.17 3.90
C ASP A 52 -8.74 -5.30 3.86
N GLY A 53 -8.03 -4.21 4.22
CA GLY A 53 -6.57 -4.13 4.19
C GLY A 53 -5.98 -4.05 2.77
N LEU A 54 -6.81 -3.76 1.76
CA LEU A 54 -6.40 -3.63 0.37
C LEU A 54 -6.19 -2.18 -0.03
N TRP A 55 -5.26 -1.97 -0.97
CA TRP A 55 -5.07 -0.65 -1.57
C TRP A 55 -6.24 -0.28 -2.48
N SER A 56 -6.89 0.84 -2.21
CA SER A 56 -8.05 1.36 -2.95
C SER A 56 -7.68 2.61 -3.76
N VAL A 57 -8.62 3.05 -4.61
CA VAL A 57 -8.48 4.32 -5.37
C VAL A 57 -8.39 5.51 -4.42
N GLU A 58 -9.14 5.49 -3.32
CA GLU A 58 -9.14 6.55 -2.31
C GLU A 58 -7.76 6.71 -1.65
N ALA A 59 -7.07 5.60 -1.36
CA ALA A 59 -5.70 5.63 -0.82
C ALA A 59 -4.71 6.24 -1.82
N GLU A 60 -4.86 5.94 -3.11
CA GLU A 60 -4.05 6.54 -4.18
C GLU A 60 -4.30 8.03 -4.34
N GLU A 61 -5.57 8.46 -4.33
CA GLU A 61 -5.93 9.87 -4.43
C GLU A 61 -5.38 10.69 -3.25
N LEU A 62 -5.48 10.15 -2.03
CA LEU A 62 -4.88 10.79 -0.85
C LEU A 62 -3.36 10.91 -1.00
N LEU A 63 -2.69 9.82 -1.39
CA LEU A 63 -1.25 9.77 -1.56
C LEU A 63 -0.76 10.77 -2.62
N LEU A 64 -1.46 10.90 -3.75
CA LEU A 64 -1.09 11.83 -4.83
C LEU A 64 -1.42 13.29 -4.52
N LYS A 65 -2.29 13.54 -3.53
CA LYS A 65 -2.64 14.89 -3.09
C LYS A 65 -1.67 15.44 -2.05
N GLU A 66 -1.24 14.59 -1.12
CA GLU A 66 -0.35 14.97 -0.01
C GLU A 66 1.14 14.69 -0.28
N GLY A 67 1.46 13.89 -1.30
CA GLY A 67 2.82 13.57 -1.74
C GLY A 67 3.37 14.52 -2.80
#